data_AF-A0A327ZNX9-F1
#
_entry.id   AF-A0A327ZNX9-F1
#
_cell.length_a   1.000
_cell.length_b   1.000
_cell.length_c   1.000
_cell.angle_alpha   90.00
_cell.angle_beta   90.00
_cell.angle_gamma   90.00
#
_symmetry.space_group_name_H-M   'P 1'
#
loop_
_entity.id
_entity.type
_entity.pdbx_description
1 polymer ?
#
loop_
_entity_poly.entity_id
_entity_poly.type
_entity_poly.pdbx_seq_one_letter_code
_entity_poly.pdbx_strand_id
1 'polypeptide(L)'
;MNNWLDTNHSFELNPFNRLILYKIYQILEKLDPPNAEMHRLHQKIVRDGLDTQNHILLEELALEYEKIPSYVTEFVEAVISMYAHMTKSYMALTKSEVEVLKEHPYFSFLGFNLNEETDYELYAFFYLHEMRHYEGKLDLSLFSTLPKKPLSIKAYQGMLDVYEHHKINSYLSFEVLCKILK
;
A
#
# COMPACT_ATOMS: atom_id res chain seq x y z
N MET A 1 1.32 -2.23 -33.68
CA MET A 1 2.02 -3.25 -32.88
C MET A 1 3.40 -2.71 -32.56
N ASN A 2 3.55 -2.04 -31.42
CA ASN A 2 4.86 -1.60 -30.94
C ASN A 2 5.25 -2.52 -29.80
N ASN A 3 6.39 -3.18 -29.97
CA ASN A 3 7.02 -4.07 -29.01
C ASN A 3 7.35 -3.30 -27.73
N TRP A 4 6.63 -3.60 -26.64
CA TRP A 4 6.92 -3.13 -25.28
C TRP A 4 7.44 -4.27 -24.39
N LEU A 5 8.20 -5.22 -24.97
CA LEU A 5 8.69 -6.41 -24.25
C LEU A 5 10.22 -6.53 -24.24
N ASP A 6 10.94 -5.42 -24.16
CA ASP A 6 12.39 -5.48 -23.93
C ASP A 6 12.86 -4.26 -23.13
N THR A 7 12.59 -4.30 -21.83
CA THR A 7 13.38 -3.52 -20.87
C THR A 7 13.84 -4.47 -19.77
N ASN A 8 14.80 -5.32 -20.11
CA ASN A 8 15.88 -5.62 -19.18
C ASN A 8 16.55 -4.29 -18.84
N HIS A 9 16.01 -3.57 -17.86
CA HIS A 9 16.70 -2.42 -17.27
C HIS A 9 17.88 -3.00 -16.49
N SER A 10 18.98 -3.24 -17.19
CA SER A 10 20.28 -3.39 -16.55
C SER A 10 20.46 -2.16 -15.68
N PHE A 11 20.52 -2.37 -14.37
CA PHE A 11 20.84 -1.34 -13.40
C PHE A 11 22.27 -0.88 -13.66
N GLU A 12 22.47 0.02 -14.63
CA GLU A 12 23.78 0.47 -15.05
C GLU A 12 24.24 1.57 -14.08
N LEU A 13 25.05 1.18 -13.11
CA LEU A 13 25.62 2.09 -12.13
C LEU A 13 26.67 2.98 -12.80
N ASN A 14 26.37 4.26 -12.92
CA ASN A 14 27.38 5.22 -13.36
C ASN A 14 28.63 5.15 -12.43
N PRO A 15 29.83 5.52 -12.92
CA PRO A 15 31.08 5.34 -12.15
C PRO A 15 31.07 5.99 -10.76
N PHE A 16 30.33 7.09 -10.60
CA PHE A 16 30.22 7.81 -9.33
C PHE A 16 29.34 7.06 -8.32
N ASN A 17 28.16 6.59 -8.73
CA ASN A 17 27.26 5.77 -7.92
C ASN A 17 27.93 4.46 -7.51
N ARG A 18 28.71 3.88 -8.42
CA ARG A 18 29.51 2.67 -8.15
C ARG A 18 30.57 2.93 -7.08
N LEU A 19 31.27 4.07 -7.15
CA LEU A 19 32.21 4.48 -6.11
C LEU A 19 31.50 4.69 -4.75
N ILE A 20 30.34 5.34 -4.74
CA ILE A 20 29.54 5.55 -3.53
C ILE A 20 29.14 4.21 -2.90
N LEU A 21 28.52 3.31 -3.67
CA LEU A 21 28.08 1.99 -3.18
C LEU A 21 29.26 1.19 -2.64
N TYR A 22 30.40 1.20 -3.35
CA TYR A 22 31.61 0.56 -2.89
C TYR A 22 32.05 1.10 -1.51
N LYS A 23 32.01 2.41 -1.31
CA LYS A 23 32.33 3.03 -0.01
C LYS A 23 31.29 2.73 1.07
N ILE A 24 30.01 2.67 0.73
CA ILE A 24 28.95 2.30 1.68
C ILE A 24 29.16 0.86 2.17
N TYR A 25 29.39 -0.10 1.29
CA TYR A 25 29.61 -1.48 1.73
C TYR A 25 30.92 -1.66 2.51
N GLN A 26 31.96 -0.86 2.26
CA GLN A 26 33.16 -0.81 3.11
C GLN A 26 32.87 -0.32 4.54
N ILE A 27 31.91 0.58 4.69
CA ILE A 27 31.45 1.08 6.00
C ILE A 27 30.57 0.03 6.68
N LEU A 28 29.59 -0.54 5.96
CA LEU A 28 28.68 -1.55 6.48
C LEU A 28 29.40 -2.80 6.95
N GLU A 29 30.44 -3.27 6.24
CA GLU A 29 31.28 -4.38 6.70
C GLU A 29 31.83 -4.16 8.13
N LYS A 30 32.13 -2.91 8.50
CA LYS A 30 32.66 -2.56 9.82
C LYS A 30 31.57 -2.33 10.86
N LEU A 31 30.42 -1.79 10.44
CA LEU A 31 29.32 -1.43 11.34
C LEU A 31 28.37 -2.61 11.60
N ASP A 32 28.35 -3.60 10.73
CA ASP A 32 27.48 -4.76 10.79
C ASP A 32 28.29 -6.07 10.63
N PRO A 33 29.10 -6.44 11.65
CA PRO A 33 29.93 -7.64 11.62
C PRO A 33 29.17 -8.95 11.33
N PRO A 34 27.93 -9.16 11.83
CA PRO A 34 27.15 -10.35 11.50
C PRO A 34 26.95 -10.58 9.99
N ASN A 35 26.83 -9.52 9.18
CA ASN A 35 26.62 -9.61 7.74
C ASN A 35 27.87 -9.20 6.92
N ALA A 36 29.05 -9.14 7.53
CA ALA A 36 30.28 -8.68 6.88
C ALA A 36 30.64 -9.45 5.58
N GLU A 37 30.31 -10.74 5.50
CA GLU A 37 30.53 -11.55 4.29
C GLU A 37 29.65 -11.10 3.12
N MET A 38 28.38 -10.81 3.39
CA MET A 38 27.45 -10.26 2.40
C MET A 38 27.93 -8.88 1.93
N HIS A 39 28.36 -8.00 2.85
CA HIS A 39 28.89 -6.68 2.49
C HIS A 39 30.14 -6.78 1.60
N ARG A 40 31.03 -7.76 1.83
CA ARG A 40 32.18 -8.02 0.96
C ARG A 40 31.79 -8.52 -0.43
N LEU A 41 30.76 -9.36 -0.51
CA LEU A 41 30.22 -9.83 -1.79
C LEU A 41 29.69 -8.64 -2.60
N HIS A 42 28.91 -7.76 -1.96
CA HIS A 42 28.40 -6.53 -2.60
C HIS A 42 29.53 -5.59 -3.04
N GLN A 43 30.57 -5.39 -2.21
CA GLN A 43 31.76 -4.62 -2.61
C GLN A 43 32.40 -5.19 -3.89
N LYS A 44 32.50 -6.52 -4.00
CA LYS A 44 33.11 -7.18 -5.15
C LYS A 44 32.27 -6.97 -6.42
N ILE A 45 30.95 -7.18 -6.34
CA ILE A 45 30.01 -6.96 -7.46
C ILE A 45 30.13 -5.53 -7.98
N VAL A 46 30.09 -4.55 -7.08
CA VAL A 46 30.17 -3.13 -7.42
C VAL A 46 31.55 -2.76 -7.97
N ARG A 47 32.66 -3.24 -7.39
CA ARG A 47 34.02 -2.92 -7.85
C ARG A 47 34.30 -3.50 -9.23
N ASP A 48 33.92 -4.76 -9.45
CA ASP A 48 34.25 -5.52 -10.65
C ASP A 48 33.25 -5.25 -11.80
N GLY A 49 32.17 -4.50 -11.54
CA GLY A 49 31.17 -4.14 -12.55
C GLY A 49 30.40 -5.35 -13.07
N LEU A 50 30.02 -6.26 -12.17
CA LEU A 50 29.36 -7.53 -12.54
C LEU A 50 27.87 -7.32 -12.75
N ASP A 51 27.47 -6.75 -13.89
CA ASP A 51 26.08 -6.36 -14.16
C ASP A 51 25.08 -7.51 -14.03
N THR A 52 25.47 -8.73 -14.39
CA THR A 52 24.62 -9.94 -14.25
C THR A 52 24.32 -10.31 -12.80
N GLN A 53 25.10 -9.77 -11.84
CA GLN A 53 24.98 -10.00 -10.41
C GLN A 53 24.33 -8.83 -9.66
N ASN A 54 23.91 -7.76 -10.36
CA ASN A 54 23.31 -6.59 -9.71
C ASN A 54 22.01 -6.90 -8.96
N HIS A 55 21.30 -7.97 -9.31
CA HIS A 55 20.13 -8.44 -8.55
C HIS A 55 20.46 -8.75 -7.09
N ILE A 56 21.67 -9.26 -6.81
CA ILE A 56 22.14 -9.58 -5.44
C ILE A 56 22.20 -8.30 -4.59
N LEU A 57 22.63 -7.17 -5.19
CA LEU A 57 22.65 -5.86 -4.50
C LEU A 57 21.25 -5.38 -4.09
N LEU A 58 20.23 -5.92 -4.73
CA LEU A 58 18.82 -5.57 -4.54
C LEU A 58 18.05 -6.65 -3.77
N GLU A 59 18.68 -7.77 -3.37
CA GLU A 59 18.01 -8.83 -2.60
C GLU A 59 17.47 -8.31 -1.26
N GLU A 60 18.16 -7.36 -0.63
CA GLU A 60 17.67 -6.67 0.57
C GLU A 60 16.52 -5.68 0.27
N LEU A 61 16.50 -5.14 -0.95
CA LEU A 61 15.46 -4.25 -1.45
C LEU A 61 14.37 -5.09 -2.09
N ALA A 62 13.63 -5.85 -1.26
CA ALA A 62 12.48 -6.68 -1.62
C ALA A 62 12.16 -6.68 -3.12
N LEU A 63 12.83 -7.57 -3.87
CA LEU A 63 12.66 -7.74 -5.33
C LEU A 63 11.20 -8.06 -5.71
N GLU A 64 10.34 -8.39 -4.75
CA GLU A 64 8.97 -8.85 -4.93
C GLU A 64 7.89 -7.76 -4.76
N TYR A 65 8.24 -6.55 -4.33
CA TYR A 65 7.32 -5.43 -4.51
C TYR A 65 7.73 -4.73 -5.80
N GLU A 66 7.23 -5.27 -6.92
CA GLU A 66 6.96 -4.44 -8.09
C GLU A 66 6.40 -3.11 -7.58
N LYS A 67 7.02 -2.01 -7.99
CA LYS A 67 6.64 -0.66 -7.60
C LYS A 67 5.12 -0.56 -7.57
N ILE A 68 4.52 -0.48 -6.37
CA ILE A 68 3.06 -0.38 -6.21
C ILE A 68 2.63 0.80 -7.10
N PRO A 69 1.82 0.57 -8.13
CA PRO A 69 1.49 1.61 -9.09
C PRO A 69 0.76 2.77 -8.43
N SER A 70 0.94 3.99 -8.94
CA SER A 70 0.27 5.16 -8.35
C SER A 70 -1.25 5.01 -8.32
N TYR A 71 -1.85 4.38 -9.34
CA TYR A 71 -3.29 4.14 -9.36
C TYR A 71 -3.77 3.26 -8.19
N VAL A 72 -2.93 2.32 -7.72
CA VAL A 72 -3.24 1.51 -6.53
C VAL A 72 -3.23 2.40 -5.30
N THR A 73 -2.17 3.20 -5.14
CA THR A 73 -2.03 4.10 -3.98
C THR A 73 -3.17 5.12 -3.91
N GLU A 74 -3.46 5.81 -5.02
CA GLU A 74 -4.53 6.80 -5.13
C GLU A 74 -5.90 6.20 -4.82
N PHE A 75 -6.16 4.98 -5.33
CA PHE A 75 -7.41 4.28 -5.06
C PHE A 75 -7.56 3.91 -3.58
N VAL A 76 -6.54 3.30 -2.99
CA VAL A 76 -6.56 2.89 -1.57
C VAL A 76 -6.73 4.11 -0.65
N GLU A 77 -6.00 5.19 -0.91
CA GLU A 77 -6.14 6.44 -0.14
C GLU A 77 -7.56 7.02 -0.25
N ALA A 78 -8.15 7.01 -1.44
CA ALA A 78 -9.53 7.47 -1.66
C ALA A 78 -10.55 6.62 -0.87
N VAL A 79 -10.41 5.30 -0.91
CA VAL A 79 -11.27 4.37 -0.14
C VAL A 79 -11.15 4.64 1.36
N ILE A 80 -9.94 4.74 1.88
CA ILE A 80 -9.69 4.98 3.31
C ILE A 80 -10.23 6.36 3.74
N SER A 81 -10.04 7.38 2.90
CA SER A 81 -10.59 8.72 3.14
C SER A 81 -12.12 8.73 3.19
N MET A 82 -12.77 8.03 2.24
CA MET A 82 -14.22 7.83 2.23
C MET A 82 -14.69 7.18 3.54
N TYR A 83 -14.06 6.07 3.95
CA TYR A 83 -14.41 5.40 5.20
C TYR A 83 -14.25 6.31 6.42
N ALA A 84 -13.19 7.12 6.48
CA ALA A 84 -12.99 8.04 7.60
C ALA A 84 -14.09 9.11 7.67
N HIS A 85 -14.54 9.59 6.52
CA HIS A 85 -15.65 10.52 6.42
C HIS A 85 -16.99 9.86 6.79
N MET A 86 -17.22 8.61 6.38
CA MET A 86 -18.38 7.82 6.78
C MET A 86 -18.41 7.61 8.30
N THR A 87 -17.29 7.18 8.91
CA THR A 87 -17.16 7.00 10.36
C THR A 87 -17.43 8.29 11.12
N LYS A 88 -16.89 9.43 10.65
CA LYS A 88 -17.21 10.75 11.21
C LYS A 88 -18.70 11.07 11.10
N SER A 89 -19.33 10.71 9.98
CA SER A 89 -20.76 10.97 9.73
C SER A 89 -21.69 10.13 10.59
N TYR A 90 -21.29 8.91 10.94
CA TYR A 90 -22.06 8.06 11.86
C TYR A 90 -22.27 8.72 13.24
N MET A 91 -21.34 9.57 13.69
CA MET A 91 -21.46 10.30 14.96
C MET A 91 -22.60 11.33 14.96
N ALA A 92 -23.09 11.74 13.79
CA ALA A 92 -24.20 12.67 13.64
C ALA A 92 -25.56 11.99 13.45
N LEU A 93 -25.59 10.65 13.36
CA LEU A 93 -26.80 9.86 13.15
C LEU A 93 -27.44 9.42 14.47
N THR A 94 -28.72 9.05 14.41
CA THR A 94 -29.40 8.37 15.51
C THR A 94 -28.89 6.93 15.66
N LYS A 95 -29.03 6.36 16.86
CA LYS A 95 -28.63 4.96 17.11
C LYS A 95 -29.34 3.98 16.18
N SER A 96 -30.64 4.17 15.94
CA SER A 96 -31.42 3.32 15.04
C SER A 96 -30.91 3.33 13.60
N GLU A 97 -30.50 4.50 13.10
CA GLU A 97 -29.92 4.61 11.76
C GLU A 97 -28.58 3.88 11.66
N VAL A 98 -27.72 4.03 12.68
CA VAL A 98 -26.42 3.35 12.71
C VAL A 98 -26.58 1.82 12.75
N GLU A 99 -27.55 1.29 13.51
CA GLU A 99 -27.80 -0.16 13.54
C GLU A 99 -28.21 -0.70 12.17
N VAL A 100 -29.01 0.03 11.40
CA VAL A 100 -29.35 -0.36 10.02
C VAL A 100 -28.10 -0.40 9.13
N LEU A 101 -27.18 0.56 9.27
CA LEU A 101 -25.96 0.58 8.47
C LEU A 101 -25.00 -0.56 8.85
N LYS A 102 -24.93 -0.95 10.13
CA LYS A 102 -24.07 -2.03 10.63
C LYS A 102 -24.40 -3.41 10.06
N GLU A 103 -25.63 -3.62 9.60
CA GLU A 103 -26.02 -4.86 8.91
C GLU A 103 -25.30 -5.02 7.56
N HIS A 104 -24.77 -3.93 6.99
CA HIS A 104 -24.08 -3.99 5.72
C HIS A 104 -22.63 -4.51 5.86
N PRO A 105 -22.19 -5.48 5.03
CA PRO A 105 -20.84 -6.06 5.13
C PRO A 105 -19.71 -5.03 5.01
N TYR A 106 -19.94 -3.95 4.26
CA TYR A 106 -18.97 -2.88 4.03
C TYR A 106 -19.17 -1.67 4.96
N PHE A 107 -19.91 -1.81 6.06
CA PHE A 107 -20.09 -0.74 7.06
C PHE A 107 -18.75 -0.19 7.58
N SER A 108 -17.81 -1.10 7.84
CA SER A 108 -16.41 -0.81 8.21
C SER A 108 -15.46 -1.23 7.09
N PHE A 109 -14.28 -0.62 7.06
CA PHE A 109 -13.25 -0.98 6.10
C PHE A 109 -12.73 -2.39 6.38
N LEU A 110 -12.79 -3.25 5.37
CA LEU A 110 -12.37 -4.66 5.46
C LEU A 110 -10.96 -4.88 4.95
N GLY A 111 -10.46 -3.99 4.08
CA GLY A 111 -9.24 -4.22 3.30
C GLY A 111 -9.50 -4.97 2.00
N PHE A 112 -8.44 -5.58 1.50
CA PHE A 112 -8.38 -6.19 0.19
C PHE A 112 -7.99 -7.66 0.29
N ASN A 113 -8.35 -8.45 -0.72
CA ASN A 113 -7.97 -9.85 -0.75
C ASN A 113 -6.46 -10.02 -0.96
N LEU A 114 -5.74 -10.53 0.04
CA LEU A 114 -4.28 -10.67 -0.03
C LEU A 114 -3.77 -11.57 -1.19
N ASN A 115 -4.61 -12.47 -1.73
CA ASN A 115 -4.22 -13.38 -2.80
C ASN A 115 -4.46 -12.83 -4.22
N GLU A 116 -5.46 -11.95 -4.38
CA GLU A 116 -5.88 -11.45 -5.71
C GLU A 116 -5.77 -9.92 -5.83
N GLU A 117 -5.67 -9.20 -4.72
CA GLU A 117 -5.60 -7.74 -4.59
C GLU A 117 -4.39 -7.36 -3.70
N THR A 118 -3.30 -8.11 -3.82
CA THR A 118 -2.12 -8.06 -2.92
C THR A 118 -1.55 -6.66 -2.75
N ASP A 119 -1.30 -5.94 -3.84
CA ASP A 119 -0.72 -4.58 -3.79
C ASP A 119 -1.61 -3.60 -3.02
N TYR A 120 -2.93 -3.73 -3.16
CA TYR A 120 -3.89 -2.88 -2.47
C TYR A 120 -3.89 -3.16 -0.97
N GLU A 121 -3.84 -4.44 -0.58
CA GLU A 121 -3.79 -4.87 0.82
C GLU A 121 -2.50 -4.41 1.50
N LEU A 122 -1.36 -4.61 0.83
CA LEU A 122 -0.05 -4.22 1.34
C LEU A 122 0.05 -2.70 1.51
N TYR A 123 -0.40 -1.94 0.52
CA TYR A 123 -0.40 -0.49 0.62
C TYR A 123 -1.38 0.02 1.68
N ALA A 124 -2.57 -0.58 1.80
CA ALA A 124 -3.51 -0.23 2.85
C ALA A 124 -2.91 -0.47 4.24
N PHE A 125 -2.21 -1.59 4.43
CA PHE A 125 -1.49 -1.88 5.67
C PHE A 125 -0.43 -0.82 5.97
N PHE A 126 0.44 -0.51 5.00
CA PHE A 126 1.45 0.53 5.12
C PHE A 126 0.84 1.90 5.47
N TYR A 127 -0.20 2.30 4.73
CA TYR A 127 -0.84 3.60 4.89
C TYR A 127 -1.55 3.78 6.24
N LEU A 128 -2.17 2.71 6.75
CA LEU A 128 -2.89 2.75 8.03
C LEU A 128 -1.97 2.60 9.25
N HIS A 129 -1.01 1.67 9.20
CA HIS A 129 -0.20 1.31 10.36
C HIS A 129 1.14 2.07 10.45
N GLU A 130 1.82 2.28 9.31
CA GLU A 130 3.12 2.92 9.30
C GLU A 130 2.99 4.45 9.23
N MET A 131 2.11 4.96 8.37
CA MET A 131 1.91 6.42 8.25
C MET A 131 0.98 7.02 9.32
N ARG A 132 0.15 6.19 9.98
CA ARG A 132 -0.75 6.55 11.09
C ARG A 132 -1.69 7.73 10.84
N HIS A 133 -1.99 8.06 9.58
CA HIS A 133 -2.83 9.22 9.24
C HIS A 133 -4.27 9.16 9.81
N TYR A 134 -4.76 7.94 10.07
CA TYR A 134 -6.13 7.66 10.50
C TYR A 134 -6.21 6.98 11.89
N GLU A 135 -5.15 7.04 12.68
CA GLU A 135 -5.14 6.51 14.05
C GLU A 135 -6.31 7.11 14.85
N GLY A 136 -7.17 6.24 15.41
CA GLY A 136 -8.36 6.63 16.16
C GLY A 136 -9.53 7.20 15.36
N LYS A 137 -9.42 7.32 14.02
CA LYS A 137 -10.50 7.81 13.14
C LYS A 137 -11.30 6.71 12.46
N LEU A 138 -10.75 5.50 12.41
CA LEU A 138 -11.34 4.32 11.78
C LEU A 138 -11.37 3.15 12.74
N ASP A 139 -12.42 2.35 12.65
CA ASP A 139 -12.45 1.01 13.25
C ASP A 139 -11.76 0.04 12.28
N LEU A 140 -10.55 -0.38 12.64
CA LEU A 140 -9.74 -1.32 11.86
C LEU A 140 -9.85 -2.77 12.34
N SER A 141 -10.79 -3.07 13.25
CA SER A 141 -10.95 -4.41 13.81
C SER A 141 -11.14 -5.48 12.74
N LEU A 142 -12.04 -5.25 11.77
CA LEU A 142 -12.28 -6.17 10.67
C LEU A 142 -11.10 -6.22 9.69
N PHE A 143 -10.44 -5.08 9.44
CA PHE A 143 -9.23 -5.03 8.61
C PHE A 143 -8.13 -5.95 9.16
N SER A 144 -7.91 -5.96 10.48
CA SER A 144 -6.85 -6.76 11.09
C SER A 144 -7.24 -8.21 11.41
N THR A 145 -8.53 -8.50 11.63
CA THR A 145 -8.96 -9.82 12.15
C THR A 145 -9.64 -10.71 11.12
N LEU A 146 -10.11 -10.16 9.99
CA LEU A 146 -10.82 -10.96 8.99
C LEU A 146 -9.81 -11.84 8.22
N PRO A 147 -9.82 -13.18 8.40
CA PRO A 147 -8.78 -14.04 7.87
C PRO A 147 -8.86 -14.23 6.35
N LYS A 148 -10.06 -14.03 5.78
CA LYS A 148 -10.30 -14.12 4.34
C LYS A 148 -11.22 -12.98 3.90
N LYS A 149 -10.62 -11.96 3.28
CA LYS A 149 -11.32 -10.79 2.75
C LYS A 149 -11.94 -11.13 1.39
N PRO A 150 -13.15 -10.62 1.08
CA PRO A 150 -13.71 -10.74 -0.27
C PRO A 150 -12.89 -9.93 -1.28
N LEU A 151 -13.16 -10.13 -2.57
CA LEU A 151 -12.69 -9.20 -3.61
C LEU A 151 -13.43 -7.88 -3.46
N SER A 152 -12.72 -6.83 -3.07
CA SER A 152 -13.33 -5.58 -2.62
C SER A 152 -13.22 -4.45 -3.64
N ILE A 153 -12.30 -4.51 -4.61
CA ILE A 153 -12.05 -3.38 -5.53
C ILE A 153 -13.32 -2.91 -6.24
N LYS A 154 -14.11 -3.86 -6.78
CA LYS A 154 -15.37 -3.51 -7.48
C LYS A 154 -16.42 -2.88 -6.56
N ALA A 155 -16.53 -3.38 -5.33
CA ALA A 155 -17.46 -2.83 -4.35
C ALA A 155 -17.03 -1.41 -3.97
N TYR A 156 -15.76 -1.23 -3.62
CA TYR A 156 -15.20 0.08 -3.28
C TYR A 156 -15.27 1.08 -4.42
N GLN A 157 -15.10 0.67 -5.68
CA GLN A 157 -15.32 1.55 -6.82
C GLN A 157 -16.77 2.05 -6.88
N GLY A 158 -17.76 1.15 -6.75
CA GLY A 158 -19.17 1.54 -6.74
C GLY A 158 -19.52 2.49 -5.58
N MET A 159 -18.94 2.24 -4.40
CA MET A 159 -19.07 3.12 -3.24
C MET A 159 -18.48 4.51 -3.51
N LEU A 160 -17.28 4.57 -4.10
CA LEU A 160 -16.60 5.81 -4.46
C LEU A 160 -17.38 6.61 -5.50
N ASP A 161 -17.96 5.96 -6.51
CA ASP A 161 -18.74 6.62 -7.56
C ASP A 161 -19.92 7.41 -6.96
N VAL A 162 -20.56 6.87 -5.91
CA VAL A 162 -21.61 7.59 -5.17
C VAL A 162 -21.00 8.67 -4.27
N TYR A 163 -19.96 8.33 -3.52
CA TYR A 163 -19.31 9.22 -2.56
C TYR A 163 -18.75 10.50 -3.17
N GLU A 164 -18.19 10.41 -4.38
CA GLU A 164 -17.55 11.53 -5.08
C GLU A 164 -18.50 12.74 -5.26
N HIS A 165 -19.78 12.48 -5.44
CA HIS A 165 -20.81 13.52 -5.57
C HIS A 165 -21.17 14.21 -4.23
N HIS A 166 -20.73 13.64 -3.11
CA HIS A 166 -21.10 14.07 -1.76
C HIS A 166 -19.91 14.43 -0.87
N LYS A 167 -18.66 14.18 -1.32
CA LYS A 167 -17.42 14.38 -0.53
C LYS A 167 -17.18 15.83 -0.08
N ILE A 168 -17.80 16.81 -0.75
CA ILE A 168 -17.69 18.23 -0.39
C ILE A 168 -18.45 18.57 0.91
N ASN A 169 -19.42 17.74 1.29
CA ASN A 169 -20.19 17.95 2.51
C ASN A 169 -19.35 17.62 3.74
N SER A 170 -19.53 18.37 4.84
CA SER A 170 -18.82 18.09 6.09
C SER A 170 -19.23 16.77 6.77
N TYR A 171 -20.46 16.33 6.49
CA TYR A 171 -21.11 15.12 6.99
C TYR A 171 -22.02 14.54 5.89
N LEU A 172 -22.11 13.21 5.85
CA LEU A 172 -22.99 12.46 4.95
C LEU A 172 -24.32 12.16 5.66
N SER A 173 -25.45 12.36 4.98
CA SER A 173 -26.76 12.00 5.51
C SER A 173 -26.96 10.49 5.52
N PHE A 174 -27.90 9.99 6.34
CA PHE A 174 -28.26 8.58 6.37
C PHE A 174 -28.63 8.03 4.99
N GLU A 175 -29.45 8.75 4.23
CA GLU A 175 -29.84 8.35 2.87
C GLU A 175 -28.64 8.21 1.91
N VAL A 176 -27.66 9.10 2.03
CA VAL A 176 -26.43 9.04 1.22
C VAL A 176 -25.57 7.86 1.65
N LEU A 177 -25.42 7.63 2.95
CA LEU A 177 -24.68 6.48 3.47
C LEU A 177 -25.30 5.15 3.04
N CYS A 178 -26.64 5.05 3.05
CA CYS A 178 -27.33 3.89 2.49
C CYS A 178 -27.11 3.73 0.98
N LYS A 179 -26.92 4.82 0.21
CA LYS A 179 -26.62 4.72 -1.22
C LYS A 179 -25.18 4.33 -1.50
N ILE A 180 -24.24 4.81 -0.68
CA ILE A 180 -22.83 4.42 -0.76
C ILE A 180 -22.72 2.92 -0.44
N LEU A 181 -23.40 2.45 0.61
CA LEU A 181 -23.39 1.06 1.05
C LEU A 181 -24.37 0.14 0.28
N LYS A 182 -24.81 0.49 -0.93
CA LYS A 182 -25.68 -0.36 -1.77
C LYS A 182 -24.87 -1.03 -2.87
#